data_AF-A0A3B9KPV2-F1
#
_entry.id   AF-A0A3B9KPV2-F1
#
_cell.length_a   1.000
_cell.length_b   1.000
_cell.length_c   1.000
_cell.angle_alpha   90.00
_cell.angle_beta   90.00
_cell.angle_gamma   90.00
#
_symmetry.space_group_name_H-M   'P 1'
#
loop_
_entity.id
_entity.type
_entity.pdbx_description
1 polymer ?
#
loop_
_entity_poly.entity_id
_entity_poly.type
_entity_poly.pdbx_seq_one_letter_code
_entity_poly.pdbx_strand_id
1 'polypeptide(L)' 'MNIGIFYGSSSGNTEEAAEKIRQGLSLPEENIHDISETEADPFDHYDVIT' A
#
# COMPACT_ATOMS: atom_id res chain seq x y z
N MET A 1 6.69 1.61 -13.94
CA MET A 1 5.34 1.73 -13.39
C MET A 1 5.32 1.00 -12.06
N ASN A 2 5.68 1.73 -11.02
CA ASN A 2 5.72 1.30 -9.63
C ASN A 2 4.45 1.82 -8.94
N ILE A 3 3.68 0.94 -8.29
CA ILE A 3 2.39 1.29 -7.65
C ILE A 3 2.53 1.12 -6.16
N GLY A 4 2.32 2.19 -5.38
CA GLY A 4 2.25 2.13 -3.92
C GLY A 4 0.80 2.06 -3.46
N ILE A 5 0.49 1.10 -2.60
CA ILE A 5 -0.81 0.92 -1.95
C ILE A 5 -0.70 1.46 -0.53
N PHE A 6 -1.43 2.53 -0.22
CA PHE A 6 -1.39 3.18 1.09
C PHE A 6 -2.75 3.04 1.75
N TYR A 7 -2.82 2.31 2.85
CA TYR A 7 -4.07 2.04 3.54
C TYR A 7 -4.02 2.51 5.00
N GLY A 8 -5.19 2.82 5.55
CA GLY A 8 -5.37 3.00 6.98
C GLY A 8 -6.41 1.99 7.48
N SER A 9 -6.09 1.26 8.55
CA SER A 9 -6.97 0.21 9.07
C SER A 9 -6.99 0.23 10.60
N SER A 10 -8.19 0.31 11.20
CA SER A 10 -8.34 0.16 12.65
C SER A 10 -8.79 -1.25 13.07
N SER A 11 -9.40 -2.01 12.16
CA SER A 11 -9.99 -3.33 12.44
C SER A 11 -9.56 -4.41 11.44
N GLY A 12 -8.50 -4.19 10.66
CA GLY A 12 -7.91 -5.16 9.72
C GLY A 12 -8.59 -5.28 8.35
N ASN A 13 -9.83 -4.79 8.18
CA ASN A 13 -10.57 -5.00 6.93
C ASN A 13 -9.93 -4.31 5.71
N THR A 14 -9.41 -3.09 5.89
CA THR A 14 -8.77 -2.33 4.80
C THR A 14 -7.43 -2.95 4.42
N GLU A 15 -6.69 -3.49 5.39
CA GLU A 15 -5.44 -4.21 5.19
C GLU A 15 -5.66 -5.46 4.32
N GLU A 16 -6.69 -6.25 4.63
CA GLU A 16 -7.03 -7.44 3.82
C GLU A 16 -7.39 -7.07 2.37
N ALA A 17 -8.07 -5.93 2.17
CA ALA A 17 -8.36 -5.43 0.83
C ALA A 17 -7.10 -4.98 0.09
N ALA A 18 -6.21 -4.25 0.77
CA ALA A 18 -4.94 -3.80 0.22
C ALA A 18 -4.04 -4.99 -0.19
N GLU A 19 -4.01 -6.04 0.62
CA GLU A 19 -3.25 -7.26 0.34
C GLU A 19 -3.82 -8.03 -0.87
N LYS A 20 -5.15 -8.09 -1.03
CA LYS A 20 -5.80 -8.66 -2.22
C LYS A 20 -5.44 -7.89 -3.50
N ILE A 21 -5.40 -6.56 -3.43
CA ILE A 21 -5.01 -5.71 -4.57
C ILE A 21 -3.54 -5.95 -4.93
N ARG A 22 -2.65 -5.97 -3.92
CA ARG A 22 -1.22 -6.28 -4.09
C ARG A 22 -1.02 -7.60 -4.81
N GLN A 23 -1.68 -8.66 -4.36
CA GLN A 23 -1.61 -9.99 -4.96
C GLN A 23 -2.19 -10.01 -6.39
N GLY A 24 -3.35 -9.37 -6.59
CA GLY A 24 -3.98 -9.28 -7.92
C GLY A 24 -3.14 -8.57 -8.96
N LEU A 25 -2.32 -7.61 -8.53
CA LEU A 25 -1.38 -6.86 -9.38
C LEU A 25 0.05 -7.44 -9.36
N SER A 26 0.29 -8.53 -8.61
CA SER A 26 1.61 -9.14 -8.42
C SER A 26 2.69 -8.14 -7.97
N LEU A 27 2.31 -7.21 -7.09
CA LEU A 27 3.21 -6.20 -6.54
C LEU A 27 4.06 -6.77 -5.38
N PRO A 28 5.30 -6.30 -5.20
CA PRO A 28 6.12 -6.71 -4.06
C PRO A 28 5.54 -6.23 -2.73
N GLU A 29 5.91 -6.89 -1.63
CA GLU A 29 5.41 -6.54 -0.27
C GLU A 29 5.82 -5.13 0.16
N GLU A 30 6.95 -4.62 -0.31
CA GLU A 30 7.41 -3.25 -0.06
C GLU A 30 6.49 -2.17 -0.64
N ASN A 31 5.51 -2.54 -1.46
CA ASN A 31 4.56 -1.61 -2.07
C ASN A 31 3.28 -1.44 -1.27
N ILE A 32 3.13 -2.08 -0.10
CA ILE A 32 1.98 -1.90 0.78
C ILE A 32 2.41 -1.13 2.03
N HIS A 33 1.68 -0.06 2.37
CA HIS A 33 2.05 0.87 3.43
C HIS A 33 0.85 1.17 4.32
N ASP A 34 0.99 0.95 5.63
CA ASP A 34 0.02 1.44 6.60
C ASP A 34 0.33 2.90 6.94
N ILE A 35 -0.57 3.82 6.59
CA ILE A 35 -0.38 5.27 6.80
C ILE A 35 -0.32 5.67 8.29
N SER A 36 -0.74 4.79 9.20
CA SER A 36 -0.58 5.02 10.64
C SER A 36 0.85 4.82 11.13
N GLU A 37 1.65 4.04 10.39
CA GLU A 37 3.05 3.72 10.71
C GLU A 37 4.04 4.30 9.70
N THR A 38 3.56 4.76 8.53
CA THR A 38 4.40 5.20 7.41
C THR A 38 4.61 6.72 7.45
N GLU A 39 5.87 7.16 7.45
CA GLU A 39 6.25 8.57 7.26
C GLU A 39 6.00 9.03 5.81
N ALA A 40 6.06 10.32 5.51
CA ALA A 40 5.67 10.86 4.19
C ALA A 40 6.70 10.66 3.06
N ASP A 41 7.89 10.12 3.34
CA ASP A 41 8.96 9.92 2.34
C ASP A 41 8.72 8.86 1.24
N PRO A 42 7.96 7.76 1.41
CA PRO A 42 7.82 6.73 0.39
C PRO A 42 6.88 7.12 -0.76
N PHE A 43 6.11 8.20 -0.65
CA PHE A 43 5.20 8.65 -1.72
C PHE A 43 5.94 9.04 -3.00
N ASP A 44 7.17 9.57 -2.89
CA ASP A 44 7.97 10.04 -4.03
C ASP A 44 8.58 8.89 -4.87
N HIS A 45 8.47 7.64 -4.39
CA HIS A 45 9.05 6.46 -5.06
C HIS A 45 8.09 5.74 -6.03
N TYR A 46 6.82 6.17 -6.09
CA TYR A 46 5.78 5.49 -6.86
C TYR A 46 5.28 6.34 -8.03
N ASP A 47 5.08 5.68 -9.18
CA ASP A 47 4.47 6.30 -10.37
C ASP A 47 2.95 6.49 -10.19
N VAL A 48 2.33 5.63 -9.36
CA VAL A 48 0.89 5.64 -9.05
C VAL A 48 0.69 5.32 -7.56
N ILE A 49 -0.22 6.06 -6.92
CA ILE A 49 -0.59 5.91 -5.51
C ILE A 49 -2.07 5.52 -5.45
N THR A 50 -2.43 4.50 -4.67
CA THR A 50 -3.82 4.04 -4.50
C THR A 50 -4.13 3.55 -3.10
#